data_AF-M3BJL2-F1
#
_entry.id   AF-M3BJL2-F1
#
_cell.length_a   1.000
_cell.length_b   1.000
_cell.length_c   1.000
_cell.angle_alpha   90.00
_cell.angle_beta   90.00
_cell.angle_gamma   90.00
#
_symmetry.space_group_name_H-M   'P 1'
#
loop_
_entity.id
_entity.type
_entity.pdbx_description
1 polymer ?
#
loop_
_entity_poly.entity_id
_entity_poly.type
_entity_poly.pdbx_seq_one_letter_code
_entity_poly.pdbx_strand_id
1 'polypeptide(L)'
;MDCKWDPGDTDVLILGAYTCTAVPESVKAGLLPDLRLEIRSKECGAYCSDRETSAFLRVVPDNTTTHWTKHRGATSYTAGSVGDGRYRLAMKRYWAWRYKDTGAQQAYLLWVRAEVPSKQRELAQKIVNDMYAQTGADKIILVD
;
A
#
# COMPACT_ATOMS: atom_id res chain seq x y z
N MET A 1 -11.78 -13.19 -5.85
CA MET A 1 -10.44 -13.27 -5.24
C MET A 1 -10.63 -13.81 -3.85
N ASP A 2 -9.63 -14.48 -3.27
CA ASP A 2 -9.64 -14.81 -1.85
C ASP A 2 -8.86 -13.72 -1.11
N CYS A 3 -9.52 -13.05 -0.18
CA CYS A 3 -8.98 -11.87 0.51
C CYS A 3 -9.09 -12.06 2.02
N LYS A 4 -7.98 -11.82 2.71
CA LYS A 4 -7.88 -11.94 4.16
C LYS A 4 -7.53 -10.59 4.76
N TRP A 5 -8.29 -10.21 5.79
CA TRP A 5 -7.98 -9.09 6.65
C TRP A 5 -7.31 -9.62 7.92
N ASP A 6 -6.16 -9.06 8.24
CA ASP A 6 -5.47 -9.23 9.51
C ASP A 6 -5.48 -7.86 10.21
N PRO A 7 -6.21 -7.71 11.33
CA PRO A 7 -6.29 -6.45 12.06
C PRO A 7 -4.98 -6.06 12.78
N GLY A 8 -3.99 -6.96 12.84
CA GLY A 8 -2.76 -6.78 13.60
C GLY A 8 -2.97 -7.04 15.09
N ASP A 9 -1.92 -7.49 15.78
CA ASP A 9 -1.99 -7.84 17.20
C ASP A 9 -2.11 -6.59 18.09
N THR A 10 -3.07 -6.64 19.02
CA THR A 10 -3.34 -5.59 20.00
C THR A 10 -2.22 -5.54 21.02
N ASP A 11 -1.26 -4.62 20.84
CA ASP A 11 -0.69 -3.84 21.95
C ASP A 11 0.35 -2.78 21.56
N VAL A 12 0.87 -2.76 20.32
CA VAL A 12 1.85 -1.71 19.93
C VAL A 12 1.70 -1.22 18.49
N LEU A 13 1.01 -1.94 17.60
CA LEU A 13 0.87 -1.58 16.19
C LEU A 13 -0.49 -2.02 15.67
N ILE A 14 -1.49 -1.12 15.67
CA ILE A 14 -2.71 -1.34 14.87
C ILE A 14 -2.30 -1.28 13.39
N LEU A 15 -1.86 -2.41 12.86
CA LEU A 15 -1.48 -2.59 11.46
C LEU A 15 -2.62 -3.33 10.77
N GLY A 16 -3.37 -2.62 9.95
CA GLY A 16 -4.31 -3.26 9.06
C GLY A 16 -3.58 -3.88 7.88
N ALA A 17 -3.65 -5.20 7.71
CA ALA A 17 -3.12 -5.88 6.53
C ALA A 17 -4.25 -6.56 5.75
N TYR A 18 -4.34 -6.23 4.46
CA TYR A 18 -5.29 -6.83 3.53
C TYR A 18 -4.51 -7.54 2.44
N THR A 19 -4.64 -8.86 2.37
CA THR A 19 -3.96 -9.69 1.38
C THR A 19 -4.99 -10.38 0.51
N CYS A 20 -4.94 -10.15 -0.80
CA CYS A 20 -5.76 -10.83 -1.78
C CYS A 20 -4.91 -11.64 -2.74
N THR A 21 -5.31 -12.88 -2.96
CA THR A 21 -4.75 -13.74 -4.00
C THR A 21 -5.86 -14.15 -4.97
N ALA A 22 -5.54 -14.19 -6.26
CA ALA A 22 -6.45 -14.71 -7.24
C ALA A 22 -6.76 -16.20 -6.98
N VAL A 23 -8.02 -16.60 -7.18
CA VAL A 23 -8.44 -17.99 -7.06
C VAL A 23 -8.12 -18.69 -8.39
N PRO A 24 -7.27 -19.73 -8.41
CA PRO A 24 -6.76 -20.30 -9.66
C PRO A 24 -7.84 -20.71 -10.66
N GLU A 25 -8.92 -21.32 -10.20
CA GLU A 25 -10.03 -21.76 -11.06
C GLU A 25 -10.78 -20.57 -11.69
N SER A 26 -10.96 -19.48 -10.94
CA SER A 26 -11.57 -18.25 -11.49
C SER A 26 -10.67 -17.54 -12.50
N VAL A 27 -9.34 -17.63 -12.34
CA VAL A 27 -8.37 -17.12 -13.32
C VAL A 27 -8.43 -17.94 -14.60
N LYS A 28 -8.41 -19.27 -14.50
CA LYS A 28 -8.54 -20.17 -15.67
C LYS A 28 -9.85 -19.93 -16.42
N ALA A 29 -10.93 -19.65 -15.71
CA ALA A 29 -12.23 -19.32 -16.29
C ALA A 29 -12.33 -17.89 -16.87
N GLY A 30 -11.27 -17.07 -16.76
CA GLY A 30 -11.27 -15.68 -17.26
C GLY A 30 -12.10 -14.70 -16.44
N LEU A 31 -12.57 -15.10 -15.24
CA LEU A 31 -13.45 -14.28 -14.40
C LEU A 31 -12.68 -13.29 -13.52
N LEU A 32 -11.41 -13.57 -13.22
CA LEU A 32 -10.55 -12.74 -12.39
C LEU A 32 -9.15 -12.62 -12.99
N PRO A 33 -8.46 -11.48 -12.79
CA PRO A 33 -7.06 -11.38 -13.16
C PRO A 33 -6.19 -12.24 -12.25
N ASP A 34 -5.07 -12.72 -12.78
CA ASP A 34 -4.00 -13.28 -11.96
C ASP A 34 -3.28 -12.13 -11.23
N LEU A 35 -3.72 -11.87 -10.01
CA LEU A 35 -3.26 -10.77 -9.17
C LEU A 35 -2.91 -11.29 -7.77
N ARG A 36 -1.78 -10.82 -7.24
CA ARG A 36 -1.47 -10.83 -5.81
C ARG A 36 -1.43 -9.38 -5.35
N LEU A 37 -2.32 -9.03 -4.44
CA LEU A 37 -2.43 -7.68 -3.89
C LEU A 37 -2.21 -7.76 -2.39
N GLU A 38 -1.33 -6.91 -1.88
CA GLU A 38 -1.14 -6.73 -0.45
C GLU A 38 -1.16 -5.24 -0.13
N ILE A 39 -1.95 -4.89 0.88
CA ILE A 39 -2.09 -3.53 1.38
C ILE A 39 -1.82 -3.59 2.87
N ARG A 40 -0.96 -2.70 3.36
CA ARG A 40 -0.71 -2.49 4.78
C ARG A 40 -0.95 -1.03 5.10
N SER A 41 -1.68 -0.76 6.16
CA SER A 41 -1.89 0.60 6.65
C SER A 41 -1.75 0.70 8.16
N LYS A 42 -1.31 1.87 8.63
CA LYS A 42 -1.24 2.22 10.04
C LYS A 42 -1.84 3.60 10.22
N GLU A 43 -2.81 3.69 11.13
CA GLU A 43 -3.37 4.94 11.61
C GLU A 43 -2.55 5.50 12.79
N CYS A 44 -2.24 6.80 12.77
CA CYS A 44 -1.36 7.46 13.75
C CYS A 44 -2.01 8.60 14.56
N GLY A 45 -3.29 8.90 14.37
CA GLY A 45 -3.89 10.13 14.91
C GLY A 45 -3.51 11.34 14.07
N ALA A 46 -3.16 12.48 14.68
CA ALA A 46 -2.91 13.72 13.95
C ALA A 46 -1.65 13.69 13.05
N TYR A 47 -0.61 12.97 13.46
CA TYR A 47 0.65 12.79 12.72
C TYR A 47 1.27 11.44 13.06
N CYS A 48 2.14 10.92 12.20
CA CYS A 48 2.91 9.70 12.50
C CYS A 48 4.27 10.07 13.08
N SER A 49 4.59 9.58 14.28
CA SER A 49 5.92 9.74 14.86
C SER A 49 6.97 8.93 14.11
N ASP A 50 8.25 9.27 14.29
CA ASP A 50 9.37 8.48 13.75
C ASP A 50 9.36 7.04 14.28
N ARG A 51 8.93 6.86 15.54
CA ARG A 51 8.78 5.54 16.18
C ARG A 51 7.74 4.69 15.44
N GLU A 52 6.55 5.25 15.19
CA GLU A 52 5.48 4.57 14.47
C GLU A 52 5.87 4.30 13.01
N THR A 53 6.49 5.27 12.35
CA THR A 53 6.97 5.15 10.97
C THR A 53 8.01 4.04 10.84
N SER A 54 9.00 4.03 11.73
CA SER A 54 10.02 2.97 11.75
C SER A 54 9.42 1.60 12.05
N ALA A 55 8.45 1.54 12.97
CA ALA A 55 7.79 0.29 13.32
C ALA A 55 6.94 -0.27 12.16
N PHE A 56 6.20 0.59 11.46
CA PHE A 56 5.50 0.22 10.24
C PHE A 56 6.45 -0.31 9.16
N LEU A 57 7.55 0.40 8.90
CA LEU A 57 8.51 0.03 7.86
C LEU A 57 9.27 -1.28 8.17
N ARG A 58 9.38 -1.69 9.43
CA ARG A 58 9.98 -2.98 9.82
C ARG A 58 9.11 -4.17 9.42
N VAL A 59 7.80 -4.01 9.38
CA VAL A 59 6.87 -5.10 9.04
C VAL A 59 6.47 -5.10 7.56
N VAL A 60 6.87 -4.07 6.80
CA VAL A 60 6.67 -4.05 5.35
C VAL A 60 7.58 -5.09 4.69
N PRO A 61 7.04 -6.02 3.87
CA PRO A 61 7.84 -7.02 3.18
C PRO A 61 8.96 -6.41 2.34
N ASP A 62 10.15 -6.99 2.45
CA ASP A 62 11.35 -6.65 1.68
C ASP A 62 11.75 -5.15 1.73
N ASN A 63 11.25 -4.37 2.71
CA ASN A 63 11.44 -2.91 2.68
C ASN A 63 12.91 -2.48 2.73
N THR A 64 13.74 -3.20 3.49
CA THR A 64 15.17 -2.92 3.66
C THR A 64 16.03 -3.40 2.48
N THR A 65 15.58 -4.39 1.73
CA THR A 65 16.31 -4.98 0.60
C THR A 65 15.85 -4.44 -0.76
N THR A 66 14.66 -3.83 -0.80
CA THR A 66 14.10 -3.22 -2.01
C THR A 66 14.76 -1.87 -2.28
N HIS A 67 15.22 -1.65 -3.51
CA HIS A 67 15.61 -0.33 -3.97
C HIS A 67 14.37 0.52 -4.27
N TRP A 68 14.19 1.60 -3.51
CA TRP A 68 13.05 2.50 -3.60
C TRP A 68 13.39 3.78 -4.36
N THR A 69 12.54 4.14 -5.31
CA THR A 69 12.59 5.43 -6.00
C THR A 69 11.68 6.42 -5.28
N LYS A 70 12.23 7.55 -4.82
CA LYS A 70 11.44 8.62 -4.22
C LYS A 70 10.58 9.31 -5.29
N HIS A 71 9.29 9.48 -5.01
CA HIS A 71 8.37 10.24 -5.85
C HIS A 71 7.67 11.28 -5.01
N ARG A 72 8.14 12.53 -5.05
CA ARG A 72 7.54 13.72 -4.40
C ARG A 72 7.16 13.59 -2.92
N GLY A 73 7.58 14.56 -2.11
CA GLY A 73 7.19 14.64 -0.70
C GLY A 73 7.36 13.31 0.04
N ALA A 74 6.24 12.70 0.43
CA ALA A 74 6.17 11.54 1.30
C ALA A 74 5.81 10.21 0.58
N THR A 75 6.05 10.09 -0.73
CA THR A 75 5.82 8.84 -1.49
C THR A 75 7.12 8.26 -2.04
N SER A 76 7.21 6.94 -2.06
CA SER A 76 8.27 6.17 -2.73
C SER A 76 7.67 4.94 -3.38
N TYR A 77 8.24 4.52 -4.50
CA TYR A 77 7.75 3.37 -5.25
C TYR A 77 8.91 2.51 -5.76
N THR A 78 8.60 1.28 -6.15
CA THR A 78 9.52 0.40 -6.85
C THR A 78 8.76 -0.41 -7.88
N ALA A 79 9.39 -0.70 -9.00
CA ALA A 79 8.75 -1.40 -10.11
C ALA A 79 9.77 -2.28 -10.84
N GLY A 80 9.37 -3.50 -11.20
CA GLY A 80 10.25 -4.39 -11.94
C GLY A 80 9.75 -5.82 -12.02
N SER A 81 10.45 -6.62 -12.83
CA SER A 81 10.25 -8.06 -12.84
C SER A 81 10.64 -8.69 -11.51
N VAL A 82 9.86 -9.67 -11.09
CA VAL A 82 10.15 -10.55 -9.97
C VAL A 82 10.17 -12.00 -10.46
N GLY A 83 10.45 -12.96 -9.57
CA GLY A 83 10.46 -14.38 -9.91
C GLY A 83 9.17 -14.87 -10.59
N ASP A 84 9.24 -16.06 -11.18
CA ASP A 84 8.10 -16.75 -11.80
C ASP A 84 7.41 -15.99 -12.94
N GLY A 85 8.15 -15.12 -13.65
CA GLY A 85 7.62 -14.38 -14.79
C GLY A 85 6.60 -13.29 -14.41
N ARG A 86 6.60 -12.83 -13.17
CA ARG A 86 5.71 -11.76 -12.70
C ARG A 86 6.38 -10.39 -12.72
N TYR A 87 5.56 -9.36 -12.72
CA TYR A 87 5.93 -7.95 -12.55
C TYR A 87 5.34 -7.45 -11.22
N ARG A 88 6.16 -6.76 -10.44
CA ARG A 88 5.79 -6.12 -9.18
C ARG A 88 5.78 -4.61 -9.37
N LEU A 89 4.73 -3.95 -8.87
CA LEU A 89 4.75 -2.53 -8.55
C LEU A 89 4.35 -2.38 -7.08
N ALA A 90 5.16 -1.65 -6.32
CA ALA A 90 4.89 -1.36 -4.92
C ALA A 90 5.09 0.12 -4.61
N MET A 91 4.33 0.63 -3.64
CA MET A 91 4.39 2.01 -3.18
C MET A 91 4.34 2.03 -1.65
N LYS A 92 5.11 2.92 -1.03
CA LYS A 92 4.91 3.38 0.35
C LYS A 92 4.64 4.87 0.37
N ARG A 93 3.71 5.30 1.23
CA ARG A 93 3.23 6.67 1.30
C ARG A 93 2.83 7.05 2.72
N TYR A 94 3.14 8.27 3.12
CA TYR A 94 2.46 8.96 4.20
C TYR A 94 1.40 9.90 3.60
N TRP A 95 0.20 9.89 4.17
CA TRP A 95 -0.83 10.87 3.83
C TRP A 95 -1.61 11.26 5.08
N ALA A 96 -2.20 12.45 5.05
CA ALA A 96 -3.07 12.93 6.10
C ALA A 96 -4.29 13.62 5.50
N TRP A 97 -5.43 13.54 6.18
CA TRP A 97 -6.65 14.23 5.80
C TRP A 97 -7.28 14.89 7.03
N ARG A 98 -8.11 15.91 6.79
CA ARG A 98 -8.78 16.68 7.83
C ARG A 98 -10.28 16.48 7.71
N TYR A 99 -10.91 16.11 8.82
CA TYR A 99 -12.37 16.00 8.93
C TYR A 99 -13.01 17.38 8.75
N LYS A 100 -14.01 17.48 7.87
CA LYS A 100 -14.64 18.78 7.54
C LYS A 100 -15.49 19.36 8.67
N ASP A 101 -16.08 18.48 9.46
CA ASP A 101 -17.02 18.75 10.54
C ASP A 101 -16.32 19.08 11.87
N THR A 102 -15.32 18.28 12.24
CA THR A 102 -14.58 18.45 13.51
C THR A 102 -13.29 19.23 13.36
N GLY A 103 -12.77 19.37 12.14
CA GLY A 103 -11.44 19.91 11.88
C GLY A 103 -10.30 19.03 12.39
N ALA A 104 -10.59 17.85 12.94
CA ALA A 104 -9.57 16.91 13.40
C ALA A 104 -8.73 16.40 12.21
N GLN A 105 -7.44 16.18 12.44
CA GLN A 105 -6.54 15.65 11.44
C GLN A 105 -6.28 14.17 11.71
N GLN A 106 -6.19 13.39 10.65
CA GLN A 106 -5.89 11.98 10.70
C GLN A 106 -4.79 11.63 9.69
N ALA A 107 -3.71 11.04 10.18
CA ALA A 107 -2.53 10.67 9.44
C ALA A 107 -2.38 9.16 9.38
N TYR A 108 -1.86 8.70 8.25
CA TYR A 108 -1.69 7.29 7.95
C TYR A 108 -0.37 7.02 7.22
N LEU A 109 0.13 5.81 7.46
CA LEU A 109 1.17 5.17 6.65
C LEU A 109 0.53 4.09 5.80
N LEU A 110 0.88 4.03 4.52
CA LEU A 110 0.38 3.05 3.55
C LEU A 110 1.57 2.40 2.89
N TRP A 111 1.42 1.11 2.68
CA TRP A 111 2.20 0.35 1.73
C TRP A 111 1.25 -0.50 0.90
N VAL A 112 1.47 -0.54 -0.40
CA VAL A 112 0.71 -1.37 -1.34
C VAL A 112 1.68 -2.07 -2.27
N ARG A 113 1.40 -3.34 -2.57
CA ARG A 113 2.12 -4.16 -3.54
C ARG A 113 1.13 -4.89 -4.43
N ALA A 114 1.27 -4.69 -5.74
CA ALA A 114 0.56 -5.45 -6.76
C ALA A 114 1.58 -6.28 -7.56
N GLU A 115 1.35 -7.59 -7.62
CA GLU A 115 2.10 -8.50 -8.49
C GLU A 115 1.17 -9.17 -9.49
N VAL A 116 1.55 -9.12 -10.76
CA VAL A 116 0.78 -9.62 -11.91
C VAL A 116 1.71 -10.37 -12.86
N PRO A 117 1.22 -11.22 -13.78
CA PRO A 117 2.03 -11.72 -14.89
C PRO A 117 2.69 -10.55 -15.64
N SER A 118 3.93 -10.72 -16.10
CA SER A 118 4.70 -9.62 -16.73
C SER A 118 3.98 -8.97 -17.93
N LYS A 119 3.17 -9.76 -18.66
CA LYS A 119 2.35 -9.28 -19.78
C LYS A 119 1.22 -8.33 -19.36
N GLN A 120 0.91 -8.25 -18.06
CA GLN A 120 -0.18 -7.45 -17.48
C GLN A 120 0.35 -6.30 -16.61
N ARG A 121 1.59 -5.83 -16.82
CA ARG A 121 2.20 -4.74 -16.03
C ARG A 121 1.31 -3.50 -15.83
N GLU A 122 0.47 -3.19 -16.82
CA GLU A 122 -0.47 -2.05 -16.79
C GLU A 122 -1.55 -2.21 -15.71
N LEU A 123 -1.96 -3.45 -15.41
CA LEU A 123 -2.90 -3.71 -14.32
C LEU A 123 -2.29 -3.37 -12.96
N ALA A 124 -1.03 -3.75 -12.71
CA ALA A 124 -0.33 -3.37 -11.49
C ALA A 124 -0.19 -1.85 -11.37
N GLN A 125 0.14 -1.17 -12.47
CA GLN A 125 0.21 0.30 -12.53
C GLN A 125 -1.13 0.94 -12.22
N LYS A 126 -2.23 0.47 -12.82
CA LYS A 126 -3.57 0.96 -12.55
C LYS A 126 -3.92 0.86 -11.06
N ILE A 127 -3.74 -0.32 -10.46
CA ILE A 127 -4.09 -0.56 -9.04
C ILE A 127 -3.32 0.38 -8.11
N VAL A 128 -2.00 0.51 -8.29
CA VAL A 128 -1.18 1.36 -7.41
C VAL A 128 -1.48 2.85 -7.64
N ASN A 129 -1.74 3.26 -8.88
CA ASN A 129 -2.13 4.63 -9.20
C ASN A 129 -3.51 4.98 -8.62
N ASP A 130 -4.47 4.06 -8.66
CA ASP A 130 -5.80 4.26 -8.06
C ASP A 130 -5.66 4.46 -6.54
N MET A 131 -4.80 3.67 -5.87
CA MET A 131 -4.50 3.86 -4.44
C MET A 131 -3.80 5.19 -4.16
N TYR A 132 -2.85 5.59 -5.00
CA TYR A 132 -2.20 6.90 -4.90
C TYR A 132 -3.21 8.05 -5.03
N ALA A 133 -4.13 7.97 -6.00
CA ALA A 133 -5.16 8.97 -6.23
C ALA A 133 -6.17 9.05 -5.06
N GLN A 134 -6.61 7.90 -4.55
CA GLN A 134 -7.56 7.82 -3.43
C GLN A 134 -6.97 8.34 -2.11
N THR A 135 -5.66 8.20 -1.90
CA THR A 135 -4.96 8.73 -0.70
C THR A 135 -4.51 10.19 -0.86
N GLY A 136 -5.31 10.95 -1.62
CA GLY A 136 -5.16 12.38 -1.84
C GLY A 136 -3.84 12.71 -2.51
N ALA A 137 -3.78 12.62 -3.84
CA ALA A 137 -2.63 13.09 -4.61
C ALA A 137 -2.23 14.52 -4.17
N ASP A 138 -1.03 14.65 -3.61
CA ASP A 138 -0.31 15.90 -3.32
C ASP A 138 -0.92 16.96 -2.38
N LYS A 139 -2.05 16.72 -1.69
CA LYS A 139 -2.52 17.63 -0.62
C LYS A 139 -2.31 17.03 0.77
N ILE A 140 -1.08 17.14 1.29
CA ILE A 140 -0.90 17.18 2.74
C ILE A 140 -1.35 18.58 3.14
N ILE A 141 -2.51 18.72 3.78
CA ILE A 141 -2.91 19.99 4.39
C ILE A 141 -2.02 20.16 5.63
N LEU A 142 -0.88 20.84 5.45
CA LEU A 142 -0.08 21.35 6.55
C LEU A 142 -0.76 22.63 7.04
N VAL A 143 -1.00 22.73 8.34
CA VAL A 143 -1.44 23.97 8.99
C VAL A 143 -0.21 24.52 9.71
N ASP A 144 0.11 25.78 9.42
CA ASP A 144 1.09 26.60 10.15
C ASP A 144 0.73 26.74 11.64
#